data_AF-A0A5B9PQ40-F1
#
_entry.id   AF-A0A5B9PQ40-F1
#
_cell.length_a   1.000
_cell.length_b   1.000
_cell.length_c   1.000
_cell.angle_alpha   90.00
_cell.angle_beta   90.00
_cell.angle_gamma   90.00
#
_symmetry.space_group_name_H-M   'P 1'
#
loop_
_entity.id
_entity.type
_entity.pdbx_description
1 polymer ?
#
loop_
_entity_poly.entity_id
_entity_poly.type
_entity_poly.pdbx_seq_one_letter_code
_entity_poly.pdbx_strand_id
1 'polypeptide(L)'
;MVQLSNNSLSDFVRQVVSGYRNTCESKNVSMVLDLEEVSAPYDRKLVHKAVIAMVENAIEAMPEGGELEATLVNAEYQWELEIADSGRSAEQDAPSINQTNPELPKVLGTETNLHMGTLNQLSVLMNATVQSWNCPLGGTAHVLVVPKPATSNG
;
A
#
# COMPACT_ATOMS: atom_id res chain seq x y z
N MET A 1 14.10 -5.53 -18.14
CA MET A 1 14.61 -6.82 -17.64
C MET A 1 14.29 -6.85 -16.16
N VAL A 2 13.38 -7.72 -15.75
CA VAL A 2 12.95 -7.88 -14.36
C VAL A 2 14.09 -8.51 -13.57
N GLN A 3 14.48 -7.92 -12.44
CA GLN A 3 15.52 -8.47 -11.58
C GLN A 3 14.89 -8.96 -10.28
N LEU A 4 14.64 -10.27 -10.23
CA LEU A 4 14.05 -10.93 -9.06
C LEU A 4 15.09 -11.02 -7.94
N SER A 5 14.71 -10.60 -6.73
CA SER A 5 15.54 -10.78 -5.53
C SER A 5 15.12 -12.05 -4.78
N ASN A 6 16.12 -12.77 -4.24
CA ASN A 6 15.90 -13.91 -3.32
C ASN A 6 15.96 -13.50 -1.85
N ASN A 7 16.04 -12.20 -1.55
CA ASN A 7 16.01 -11.71 -0.19
C ASN A 7 14.56 -11.74 0.33
N SER A 8 14.36 -11.73 1.66
CA SER A 8 13.02 -11.65 2.24
C SER A 8 12.30 -10.39 1.75
N LEU A 9 11.10 -10.57 1.17
CA LEU A 9 10.25 -9.45 0.78
C LEU A 9 9.90 -8.60 2.01
N SER A 10 9.64 -9.26 3.14
CA SER A 10 9.27 -8.63 4.41
C SER A 10 10.37 -7.72 4.95
N ASP A 11 11.63 -8.18 4.91
CA ASP A 11 12.78 -7.35 5.26
C ASP A 11 12.93 -6.16 4.34
N PHE A 12 12.67 -6.35 3.04
CA PHE A 12 12.78 -5.28 2.07
C PHE A 12 11.68 -4.23 2.25
N VAL A 13 10.43 -4.64 2.43
CA VAL A 13 9.32 -3.74 2.75
C VAL A 13 9.61 -3.01 4.06
N ARG A 14 10.02 -3.72 5.11
CA ARG A 14 10.42 -3.12 6.39
C ARG A 14 11.49 -2.06 6.21
N GLN A 15 12.52 -2.33 5.40
CA GLN A 15 13.60 -1.41 5.11
C GLN A 15 13.07 -0.13 4.43
N VAL A 16 12.25 -0.27 3.39
CA VAL A 16 11.73 0.87 2.62
C VAL A 16 10.81 1.72 3.49
N VAL A 17 9.83 1.11 4.15
CA VAL A 17 8.86 1.84 5.00
C VAL A 17 9.58 2.48 6.20
N SER A 18 10.49 1.77 6.86
CA SER A 18 11.26 2.35 7.98
C SER A 18 12.18 3.49 7.54
N GLY A 19 12.52 3.60 6.25
CA GLY A 19 13.22 4.75 5.69
C GLY A 19 12.46 6.07 5.84
N TYR A 20 11.13 6.01 6.00
CA TYR A 20 10.27 7.19 6.19
C TYR A 20 10.08 7.58 7.66
N ARG A 21 10.70 6.89 8.64
CA ARG A 21 10.52 7.19 10.08
C ARG A 21 10.74 8.66 10.42
N ASN A 22 11.86 9.24 10.01
CA ASN A 22 12.18 10.64 10.28
C ASN A 22 11.15 11.60 9.64
N THR A 23 10.67 11.28 8.43
CA THR A 23 9.62 12.06 7.76
C THR A 23 8.32 12.00 8.54
N CYS A 24 7.89 10.79 8.94
CA CYS A 24 6.70 10.60 9.76
C CYS A 24 6.81 11.35 11.09
N GLU A 25 7.92 11.21 11.81
CA GLU A 25 8.19 11.92 13.07
C GLU A 25 8.09 13.44 12.91
N SER A 26 8.73 14.00 11.87
CA SER A 26 8.66 15.45 11.59
C SER A 26 7.25 15.97 11.27
N LYS A 27 6.34 15.07 10.89
CA LYS A 27 4.94 15.36 10.55
C LYS A 27 3.97 14.92 11.65
N ASN A 28 4.45 14.46 12.81
CA ASN A 28 3.62 13.90 13.88
C ASN A 28 2.77 12.70 13.42
N VAL A 29 3.33 11.86 12.54
CA VAL A 29 2.72 10.60 12.10
C VAL A 29 3.40 9.45 12.85
N SER A 30 2.62 8.65 13.58
CA SER A 30 3.10 7.41 14.18
C SER A 30 3.19 6.32 13.10
N MET A 31 4.09 5.36 13.26
CA MET A 31 4.30 4.28 12.29
C MET A 31 4.30 2.91 12.97
N VAL A 32 3.41 2.04 12.52
CA VAL A 32 3.28 0.65 12.96
C VAL A 32 3.54 -0.28 11.77
N LEU A 33 4.27 -1.38 12.01
CA LEU A 33 4.60 -2.37 10.98
C LEU A 33 4.22 -3.76 11.50
N ASP A 34 3.28 -4.42 10.84
CA ASP A 34 2.93 -5.83 11.05
C ASP A 34 3.20 -6.62 9.76
N LEU A 35 4.38 -7.24 9.67
CA LEU A 35 4.85 -7.81 8.41
C LEU A 35 5.11 -9.30 8.58
N GLU A 36 4.25 -10.14 8.00
CA GLU A 36 4.48 -11.59 7.92
C GLU A 36 5.68 -11.91 7.04
N GLU A 37 6.32 -13.06 7.27
CA GLU A 37 7.42 -13.54 6.44
C GLU A 37 6.89 -14.01 5.07
N VAL A 38 7.34 -13.36 3.99
CA VAL A 38 7.00 -13.69 2.61
C VAL A 38 8.24 -14.12 1.84
N SER A 39 8.34 -15.42 1.57
CA SER A 39 9.35 -15.99 0.67
C SER A 39 8.75 -16.14 -0.74
N ALA A 40 8.84 -15.07 -1.53
CA ALA A 40 8.44 -15.08 -2.92
C ALA A 40 9.40 -14.23 -3.75
N PRO A 41 9.73 -14.62 -4.99
CA PRO A 41 10.51 -13.78 -5.88
C PRO A 41 9.72 -12.51 -6.24
N TYR A 42 10.39 -11.36 -6.21
CA TYR A 42 9.79 -10.07 -6.53
C TYR A 42 10.75 -9.17 -7.30
N ASP A 43 10.23 -8.28 -8.15
CA ASP A 43 11.04 -7.23 -8.76
C ASP A 43 11.32 -6.14 -7.71
N ARG A 44 12.56 -6.08 -7.23
CA ARG A 44 12.96 -5.14 -6.19
C ARG A 44 12.67 -3.69 -6.56
N LYS A 45 12.83 -3.30 -7.84
CA LYS A 45 12.61 -1.91 -8.28
C LYS A 45 11.13 -1.56 -8.33
N LEU A 46 10.29 -2.49 -8.78
CA LEU A 46 8.84 -2.25 -8.82
C LEU A 46 8.26 -2.20 -7.42
N VAL A 47 8.61 -3.16 -6.55
CA VAL A 47 8.17 -3.16 -5.15
C VAL A 47 8.64 -1.90 -4.43
N HIS A 48 9.90 -1.47 -4.61
CA HIS A 48 10.40 -0.24 -4.01
C HIS A 48 9.53 0.98 -4.36
N LYS A 49 9.22 1.14 -5.65
CA LYS A 49 8.43 2.27 -6.14
C LYS A 49 6.99 2.21 -5.66
N ALA A 50 6.41 1.01 -5.60
CA ALA A 50 5.03 0.82 -5.15
C ALA A 50 4.90 1.15 -3.65
N VAL A 51 5.82 0.64 -2.82
CA VAL A 51 5.87 0.94 -1.38
C VAL A 51 6.04 2.45 -1.15
N ILE A 52 6.94 3.10 -1.88
CA ILE A 52 7.13 4.56 -1.80
C ILE A 52 5.83 5.30 -2.13
N ALA A 53 5.20 4.97 -3.25
CA ALA A 53 3.97 5.64 -3.67
C ALA A 53 2.87 5.48 -2.61
N MET A 54 2.69 4.30 -2.04
CA MET A 54 1.69 4.05 -1.00
C MET A 54 1.99 4.82 0.30
N VAL A 55 3.26 4.83 0.74
CA VAL A 55 3.67 5.54 1.97
C VAL A 55 3.58 7.06 1.80
N GLU A 56 4.03 7.60 0.67
CA GLU A 56 3.94 9.04 0.40
C GLU A 56 2.50 9.51 0.30
N ASN A 57 1.63 8.72 -0.33
CA ASN A 57 0.19 8.95 -0.35
C ASN A 57 -0.42 9.05 1.06
N ALA A 58 -0.15 8.06 1.90
CA ALA A 58 -0.62 8.03 3.29
C ALA A 58 -0.15 9.26 4.10
N ILE A 59 1.14 9.59 3.99
CA ILE A 59 1.72 10.75 4.71
C ILE A 59 1.11 12.08 4.20
N GLU A 60 0.82 12.21 2.91
CA GLU A 60 0.18 13.40 2.35
C GLU A 60 -1.28 13.55 2.81
N ALA A 61 -1.99 12.45 3.05
CA ALA A 61 -3.35 12.45 3.60
C ALA A 61 -3.41 12.91 5.07
N MET A 62 -2.27 12.99 5.75
CA MET A 62 -2.12 13.32 7.18
C MET A 62 -1.30 14.60 7.43
N PRO A 63 -1.70 15.78 6.90
CA PRO A 63 -0.93 17.01 7.03
C PRO A 63 -0.83 17.53 8.48
N GLU A 64 -1.76 17.15 9.35
CA GLU A 64 -1.81 17.54 10.77
C GLU A 64 -1.27 16.45 11.71
N GLY A 65 -0.69 15.38 11.15
CA GLY A 65 -0.30 14.17 11.88
C GLY A 65 -1.35 13.06 11.79
N GLY A 66 -1.04 11.91 12.41
CA GLY A 66 -1.91 10.73 12.36
C GLY A 66 -1.15 9.43 12.59
N GLU A 67 -1.68 8.34 12.05
CA GLU A 67 -1.12 7.00 12.17
C GLU A 67 -0.98 6.37 10.78
N LEU A 68 0.20 5.81 10.51
CA LEU A 68 0.48 4.98 9.35
C LEU A 68 0.69 3.54 9.82
N GLU A 69 -0.10 2.62 9.29
CA GLU A 69 0.06 1.19 9.51
C GLU A 69 0.44 0.50 8.21
N ALA A 70 1.48 -0.34 8.25
CA ALA A 70 1.85 -1.18 7.12
C ALA A 70 1.70 -2.65 7.51
N THR A 71 0.84 -3.35 6.78
CA THR A 71 0.53 -4.75 7.02
C THR A 71 0.92 -5.58 5.80
N LEU A 72 1.69 -6.64 5.99
CA LEU A 72 2.06 -7.56 4.91
C LEU A 72 1.56 -8.96 5.25
N VAL A 73 0.70 -9.50 4.39
CA VAL A 73 0.09 -10.83 4.56
C VAL A 73 0.59 -11.79 3.50
N ASN A 74 0.94 -13.00 3.91
CA ASN A 74 1.42 -14.09 3.08
C ASN A 74 0.31 -15.12 2.80
N ALA A 75 -0.52 -14.88 1.77
CA ALA A 75 -1.55 -15.82 1.35
C ALA A 75 -0.98 -16.97 0.47
N GLU A 76 -1.76 -18.00 0.17
CA GLU A 76 -1.29 -19.17 -0.57
C GLU A 76 -0.75 -18.80 -1.98
N TYR A 77 -1.53 -18.04 -2.75
CA TYR A 77 -1.25 -17.74 -4.16
C TYR A 77 -0.80 -16.29 -4.42
N GLN A 78 -0.79 -15.46 -3.39
CA GLN A 78 -0.48 -14.03 -3.48
C GLN A 78 0.13 -13.54 -2.18
N TRP A 79 0.68 -12.35 -2.21
CA TRP A 79 0.94 -11.57 -1.01
C TRP A 79 0.23 -10.24 -1.12
N GLU A 80 -0.11 -9.67 0.03
CA GLU A 80 -0.90 -8.46 0.14
C GLU A 80 -0.13 -7.47 1.00
N LEU A 81 0.21 -6.32 0.44
CA LEU A 81 0.74 -5.20 1.20
C LEU A 81 -0.36 -4.16 1.36
N GLU A 82 -0.77 -3.92 2.59
CA GLU A 82 -1.65 -2.84 2.98
C GLU A 82 -0.84 -1.69 3.57
N ILE A 83 -1.13 -0.46 3.14
CA ILE A 83 -0.73 0.77 3.82
C ILE A 83 -2.02 1.50 4.19
N ALA A 84 -2.29 1.63 5.49
CA ALA A 84 -3.42 2.36 6.03
C ALA A 84 -2.96 3.68 6.65
N ASP A 85 -3.76 4.73 6.44
CA ASP A 85 -3.62 6.02 7.08
C ASP A 85 -4.85 6.37 7.93
N SER A 86 -4.66 7.23 8.91
CA SER A 86 -5.74 7.85 9.70
C SER A 86 -6.11 9.26 9.21
N GLY A 87 -5.76 9.59 7.96
CA GLY A 87 -5.93 10.92 7.38
C GLY A 87 -7.38 11.26 7.04
N ARG A 88 -7.57 12.35 6.31
CA ARG A 88 -8.89 12.67 5.75
C ARG A 88 -9.12 11.83 4.51
N SER A 89 -10.16 10.98 4.51
CA SER A 89 -10.61 10.34 3.27
C SER A 89 -11.10 11.42 2.30
N ALA A 90 -10.71 11.35 1.03
CA ALA A 90 -11.03 12.37 0.00
C ALA A 90 -12.54 12.68 -0.17
N GLU A 91 -13.42 11.83 0.36
CA GLU A 91 -14.87 12.01 0.37
C GLU A 91 -15.40 12.92 1.49
N GLN A 92 -14.61 13.23 2.53
CA GLN A 92 -15.05 14.19 3.57
C GLN A 92 -15.27 15.61 3.01
N ASP A 93 -14.66 15.94 1.87
CA ASP A 93 -14.78 17.24 1.20
C ASP A 93 -15.76 17.24 0.01
N ALA A 94 -16.31 16.07 -0.38
CA ALA A 94 -17.29 15.97 -1.47
C ALA A 94 -18.73 15.98 -0.90
N PRO A 95 -19.68 16.74 -1.50
CA PRO A 95 -21.06 16.73 -1.05
C PRO A 95 -21.70 15.37 -1.29
N SER A 96 -21.76 14.54 -0.23
CA SER A 96 -22.66 13.41 0.03
C SER A 96 -23.51 12.94 -1.16
N ILE A 97 -22.88 12.37 -2.20
CA ILE A 97 -23.59 11.60 -3.23
C ILE A 97 -22.96 10.21 -3.27
N ASN A 98 -23.66 9.25 -2.67
CA ASN A 98 -23.29 7.84 -2.55
C ASN A 98 -22.24 7.56 -1.46
N GLN A 99 -22.71 7.43 -0.22
CA GLN A 99 -22.02 6.61 0.78
C GLN A 99 -21.82 5.22 0.17
N THR A 100 -20.59 4.94 -0.27
CA THR A 100 -20.19 3.59 -0.65
C THR A 100 -20.25 2.73 0.62
N ASN A 101 -20.78 1.51 0.50
CA ASN A 101 -20.86 0.58 1.63
C ASN A 101 -19.44 0.39 2.20
N PRO A 102 -19.17 0.66 3.50
CA PRO A 102 -17.84 0.47 4.09
C PRO A 102 -17.35 -0.99 4.02
N GLU A 103 -18.22 -1.94 3.70
CA GLU A 103 -17.89 -3.36 3.50
C GLU A 103 -17.44 -3.71 2.06
N LEU A 104 -17.36 -2.76 1.12
CA LEU A 104 -16.98 -3.02 -0.27
C LEU A 104 -15.75 -2.21 -0.70
N PRO A 105 -14.81 -2.82 -1.46
CA PRO A 105 -13.65 -2.11 -1.98
C PRO A 105 -14.10 -1.08 -3.00
N LYS A 106 -13.50 0.12 -2.96
CA LYS A 106 -13.70 1.08 -4.04
C LYS A 106 -12.96 0.59 -5.28
N VAL A 107 -13.69 0.39 -6.37
CA VAL A 107 -13.09 0.29 -7.70
C VAL A 107 -12.46 1.65 -8.00
N LEU A 108 -11.13 1.70 -7.92
CA LEU A 108 -10.29 2.89 -8.12
C LEU A 108 -10.58 3.54 -9.48
N GLY A 109 -11.50 4.51 -9.48
CA GLY A 109 -11.80 5.35 -10.63
C GLY A 109 -11.47 6.83 -10.43
N THR A 110 -11.18 7.28 -9.21
CA THR A 110 -11.20 8.72 -8.89
C THR A 110 -10.16 9.21 -7.89
N GLU A 111 -9.18 8.41 -7.49
CA GLU A 111 -8.05 8.94 -6.71
C GLU A 111 -7.06 9.61 -7.67
N THR A 112 -7.05 10.95 -7.64
CA THR A 112 -6.45 11.85 -8.63
C THR A 112 -5.02 12.29 -8.31
N ASN A 113 -4.43 11.83 -7.21
CA ASN A 113 -3.09 12.26 -6.83
C ASN A 113 -1.99 11.47 -7.58
N LEU A 114 -0.80 12.06 -7.65
CA LEU A 114 0.33 11.56 -8.43
C LEU A 114 0.76 10.14 -8.01
N HIS A 115 0.68 9.87 -6.70
CA HIS A 115 1.11 8.62 -6.10
C HIS A 115 0.21 7.46 -6.51
N MET A 116 -1.11 7.63 -6.45
CA MET A 116 -2.05 6.60 -6.90
C MET A 116 -1.99 6.38 -8.41
N GLY A 117 -1.76 7.44 -9.20
CA GLY A 117 -1.45 7.31 -10.62
C GLY A 117 -0.21 6.43 -10.87
N THR A 118 0.84 6.61 -10.07
CA THR A 118 2.06 5.81 -10.15
C THR A 118 1.81 4.36 -9.72
N LEU A 119 1.08 4.15 -8.61
CA LEU A 119 0.75 2.81 -8.10
C LEU A 119 -0.08 2.01 -9.11
N ASN A 120 -1.05 2.65 -9.77
CA ASN A 120 -1.87 2.03 -10.82
C ASN A 120 -1.04 1.63 -12.06
N GLN A 121 -0.02 2.39 -12.42
CA GLN A 121 0.89 2.00 -13.50
C GLN A 121 1.79 0.83 -13.10
N LEU A 122 2.28 0.84 -11.86
CA LEU A 122 3.13 -0.22 -11.32
C LEU A 122 2.37 -1.54 -11.16
N SER A 123 1.10 -1.50 -10.76
CA SER A 123 0.29 -2.71 -10.58
C SER A 123 0.16 -3.50 -11.88
N VAL A 124 -0.04 -2.83 -13.01
CA VAL A 124 -0.04 -3.47 -14.35
C VAL A 124 1.29 -4.16 -14.64
N LEU A 125 2.42 -3.50 -14.33
CA LEU A 125 3.75 -4.08 -14.55
C LEU A 125 4.04 -5.28 -13.63
N MET A 126 3.41 -5.33 -12.46
CA MET A 126 3.55 -6.37 -11.47
C MET A 126 2.52 -7.51 -11.62
N ASN A 127 1.60 -7.41 -12.60
CA ASN A 127 0.41 -8.26 -12.69
C ASN A 127 -0.39 -8.29 -11.38
N ALA A 128 -0.43 -7.14 -10.70
CA ALA A 128 -1.03 -6.94 -9.39
C ALA A 128 -2.38 -6.22 -9.49
N THR A 129 -3.16 -6.29 -8.41
CA THR A 129 -4.38 -5.49 -8.23
C THR A 129 -4.16 -4.49 -7.11
N VAL A 130 -4.76 -3.30 -7.22
CA VAL A 130 -4.79 -2.30 -6.16
C VAL A 130 -6.23 -2.12 -5.72
N GLN A 131 -6.45 -2.09 -4.41
CA GLN A 131 -7.75 -1.82 -3.80
C GLN A 131 -7.62 -0.65 -2.83
N SER A 132 -8.66 0.16 -2.71
CA SER A 132 -8.77 1.20 -1.68
C SER A 132 -10.00 0.95 -0.83
N TRP A 133 -9.84 1.10 0.48
CA TRP A 133 -10.90 0.93 1.47
C TRP A 133 -10.97 2.17 2.36
N ASN A 134 -12.19 2.64 2.67
CA ASN A 134 -12.36 3.66 3.70
C ASN A 134 -12.22 2.97 5.07
N CYS A 135 -11.35 3.51 5.92
CA CYS A 135 -11.23 3.03 7.28
C CYS A 135 -12.42 3.54 8.13
N PRO A 136 -13.15 2.68 8.88
CA PRO A 136 -14.32 3.09 9.66
C PRO A 136 -14.07 4.19 10.69
N LEU A 137 -12.82 4.30 11.15
CA LEU A 137 -12.38 5.31 12.13
C LEU A 137 -11.77 6.56 11.47
N GLY A 138 -11.76 6.64 10.13
CA GLY A 138 -11.15 7.71 9.33
C GLY A 138 -9.94 7.24 8.54
N GLY A 139 -9.67 7.90 7.41
CA GLY A 139 -8.54 7.63 6.51
C GLY A 139 -8.82 6.59 5.43
N THR A 140 -7.75 6.06 4.84
CA THR A 140 -7.82 5.13 3.71
C THR A 140 -6.82 3.99 3.89
N ALA A 141 -7.21 2.77 3.51
CA ALA A 141 -6.31 1.64 3.38
C ALA A 141 -6.13 1.29 1.90
N HIS A 142 -4.90 1.35 1.42
CA HIS A 142 -4.54 0.90 0.08
C HIS A 142 -3.90 -0.49 0.15
N VAL A 143 -4.43 -1.43 -0.62
CA VAL A 143 -3.96 -2.82 -0.64
C VAL A 143 -3.42 -3.15 -2.02
N LEU A 144 -2.14 -3.50 -2.08
CA LEU A 144 -1.48 -4.04 -3.26
C LEU A 144 -1.47 -5.58 -3.17
N VAL A 145 -2.21 -6.23 -4.06
CA VAL A 145 -2.34 -7.69 -4.13
C VAL A 145 -1.49 -8.21 -5.29
N VAL A 146 -0.44 -8.96 -5.00
CA VAL A 146 0.51 -9.44 -6.02
C VAL A 146 0.51 -10.97 -6.08
N PRO A 147 0.17 -11.56 -7.24
CA PRO A 147 0.26 -13.00 -7.43
C PRO A 147 1.68 -13.51 -7.25
N LYS A 148 1.82 -14.64 -6.55
CA LYS A 148 3.07 -15.40 -6.54
C LYS A 148 3.20 -16.15 -7.87
N PRO A 149 4.41 -16.24 -8.46
CA PRO A 149 4.61 -17.13 -9.58
C PRO A 149 4.23 -18.55 -9.17
N ALA A 150 3.50 -19.26 -10.03
CA ALA A 150 3.22 -20.67 -9.80
C ALA A 150 4.54 -21.40 -9.60
N THR A 151 4.69 -22.10 -8.47
CA THR A 151 5.74 -23.08 -8.31
C THR A 151 5.50 -24.16 -9.36
N SER A 152 6.22 -24.09 -10.48
CA SER A 152 6.28 -25.20 -11.41
C SER A 152 6.92 -26.37 -10.67
N ASN A 153 6.09 -27.30 -10.20
CA ASN A 153 6.56 -28.61 -9.78
C ASN A 153 7.21 -29.24 -11.02
N GLY A 154 8.55 -29.36 -10.98
CA GLY A 154 9.31 -30.07 -12.00
C GLY A 154 9.03 -31.55 -12.01
#